data_AF-A8XU77-F1
#
_entry.id   AF-A8XU77-F1
#
_cell.length_a   1.000
_cell.length_b   1.000
_cell.length_c   1.000
_cell.angle_alpha   90.00
_cell.angle_beta   90.00
_cell.angle_gamma   90.00
#
_symmetry.space_group_name_H-M   'P 1'
#
loop_
_entity.id
_entity.type
_entity.pdbx_description
1 polymer ?
#
loop_
_entity_poly.entity_id
_entity_poly.type
_entity_poly.pdbx_seq_one_letter_code
_entity_poly.pdbx_strand_id
1 'polypeptide(L)'
;MVSIPSHGTEALISTLSAWDWVTIDGLQLPAVSRNQERYVAVHMVQLKLLSKFPSDIPSEITRKFTMNSFKMSVAEAWTFNSINAVIRKFDLGCQLFTADDELVKLNDVQMFYWNVKLLNLNRVNREYEKAILEAETNIQLLATAMQLKEQVERDIQAVRAELGRLGANLDLAKI
;
A
#
# COMPACT_ATOMS: atom_id res chain seq x y z
N MET A 1 43.02 -21.91 3.50
CA MET A 1 42.21 -20.68 3.64
C MET A 1 41.73 -20.28 2.26
N VAL A 2 40.42 -20.31 2.02
CA VAL A 2 39.85 -19.83 0.75
C VAL A 2 39.76 -18.32 0.88
N SER A 3 40.56 -17.60 0.10
CA SER A 3 40.48 -16.14 0.00
C SER A 3 39.19 -15.79 -0.74
N ILE A 4 38.19 -15.31 -0.02
CA ILE A 4 36.95 -14.81 -0.60
C ILE A 4 37.28 -13.46 -1.27
N PRO A 5 36.91 -13.24 -2.55
CA PRO A 5 37.19 -11.98 -3.22
C PRO A 5 36.43 -10.84 -2.54
N SER A 6 37.15 -9.93 -1.89
CA SER A 6 36.60 -8.84 -1.07
C SER A 6 35.57 -7.99 -1.81
N HIS A 7 35.81 -7.75 -3.10
CA HIS A 7 34.98 -6.90 -3.94
C HIS A 7 33.57 -7.48 -4.21
N GLY A 8 33.44 -8.82 -4.23
CA GLY A 8 32.15 -9.49 -4.38
C GLY A 8 31.34 -9.49 -3.08
N THR A 9 32.03 -9.60 -1.95
CA THR A 9 31.42 -9.54 -0.62
C THR A 9 30.87 -8.16 -0.31
N GLU A 10 31.62 -7.09 -0.61
CA GLU A 10 31.16 -5.71 -0.41
C GLU A 10 29.93 -5.38 -1.25
N ALA A 11 29.90 -5.80 -2.51
CA ALA A 11 28.73 -5.62 -3.39
C ALA A 11 27.49 -6.35 -2.83
N LEU A 12 27.66 -7.59 -2.37
CA LEU A 12 26.57 -8.36 -1.77
C LEU A 12 26.07 -7.74 -0.46
N ILE A 13 26.97 -7.30 0.42
CA ILE A 13 26.61 -6.63 1.68
C ILE A 13 25.84 -5.34 1.38
N SER A 14 26.29 -4.57 0.39
CA SER A 14 25.60 -3.36 -0.05
C SER A 14 24.17 -3.68 -0.52
N THR A 15 23.99 -4.69 -1.38
CA THR A 15 22.66 -5.12 -1.84
C THR A 15 21.77 -5.61 -0.70
N LEU A 16 22.29 -6.45 0.21
CA LEU A 16 21.53 -6.97 1.35
C LEU A 16 21.15 -5.89 2.38
N SER A 17 21.92 -4.80 2.43
CA SER A 17 21.66 -3.67 3.32
C SER A 17 20.87 -2.54 2.66
N ALA A 18 20.61 -2.62 1.35
CA ALA A 18 19.89 -1.61 0.57
C ALA A 18 18.37 -1.76 0.72
N TRP A 19 17.87 -1.60 1.95
CA TRP A 19 16.44 -1.62 2.24
C TRP A 19 16.11 -0.71 3.42
N ASP A 20 14.85 -0.27 3.49
CA ASP A 20 14.31 0.50 4.60
C ASP A 20 12.84 0.16 4.89
N TRP A 21 12.34 0.64 6.02
CA TRP A 21 10.92 0.53 6.36
C TRP A 21 10.14 1.68 5.75
N VAL A 22 9.01 1.34 5.15
CA VAL A 22 8.06 2.32 4.61
C VAL A 22 6.69 2.11 5.22
N THR A 23 5.96 3.20 5.43
CA THR A 23 4.62 3.17 6.03
C THR A 23 3.58 3.60 5.01
N ILE A 24 2.56 2.77 4.82
CA ILE A 24 1.40 3.06 3.98
C ILE A 24 0.15 2.80 4.82
N ASP A 25 -0.60 3.86 5.12
CA ASP A 25 -1.81 3.79 5.96
C ASP A 25 -1.61 3.05 7.28
N GLY A 26 -0.55 3.41 8.00
CA GLY A 26 -0.17 2.77 9.27
C GLY A 26 0.43 1.37 9.15
N LEU A 27 0.41 0.75 7.97
CA LEU A 27 1.08 -0.53 7.72
C LEU A 27 2.56 -0.29 7.39
N GLN A 28 3.43 -0.89 8.18
CA GLN A 28 4.87 -0.89 7.92
C GLN A 28 5.24 -2.08 7.02
N LEU A 29 5.88 -1.80 5.88
CA LEU A 29 6.38 -2.77 4.92
C LEU A 29 7.88 -2.57 4.69
N PRO A 30 8.64 -3.65 4.45
CA PRO A 30 10.01 -3.53 3.98
C PRO A 30 10.02 -3.12 2.51
N ALA A 31 10.93 -2.21 2.15
CA ALA A 31 11.17 -1.82 0.78
C ALA A 31 12.67 -1.94 0.45
N VAL A 32 12.98 -2.58 -0.67
CA VAL A 32 14.35 -2.64 -1.21
C VAL A 32 14.59 -1.43 -2.11
N SER A 33 15.83 -0.95 -2.16
CA SER A 33 16.22 0.19 -2.97
C SER A 33 16.92 -0.26 -4.25
N ARG A 34 16.39 0.14 -5.42
CA ARG A 34 17.02 -0.02 -6.74
C ARG A 34 17.18 1.34 -7.39
N ASN A 35 18.39 1.73 -7.76
CA ASN A 35 18.65 2.99 -8.48
C ASN A 35 17.93 4.22 -7.86
N GLN A 36 18.00 4.35 -6.53
CA GLN A 36 17.33 5.42 -5.75
C GLN A 36 15.80 5.35 -5.69
N GLU A 37 15.18 4.36 -6.32
CA GLU A 37 13.75 4.07 -6.18
C GLU A 37 13.51 2.94 -5.18
N ARG A 38 12.37 3.00 -4.48
CA ARG A 38 11.96 1.98 -3.51
C ARG A 38 10.96 1.01 -4.10
N TYR A 39 11.11 -0.26 -3.76
CA TYR A 39 10.31 -1.35 -4.26
C TYR A 39 9.82 -2.24 -3.13
N VAL A 40 8.56 -2.65 -3.19
CA VAL A 40 7.92 -3.54 -2.22
C VAL A 40 7.50 -4.84 -2.90
N ALA A 41 7.44 -5.93 -2.13
CA ALA A 41 7.00 -7.22 -2.64
C ALA A 41 5.51 -7.19 -3.01
N VAL A 42 5.18 -7.58 -4.25
CA VAL A 42 3.80 -7.61 -4.77
C VAL A 42 2.91 -8.45 -3.86
N HIS A 43 3.39 -9.62 -3.42
CA HIS A 43 2.65 -10.51 -2.54
C HIS A 43 2.28 -9.85 -1.20
N MET A 44 3.20 -9.10 -0.57
CA MET A 44 2.90 -8.37 0.68
C MET A 44 1.86 -7.27 0.46
N VAL A 45 1.96 -6.55 -0.66
CA VAL A 45 0.98 -5.51 -1.02
C VAL A 45 -0.40 -6.13 -1.19
N GLN A 46 -0.51 -7.23 -1.93
CA GLN A 46 -1.77 -7.95 -2.12
C GLN A 46 -2.35 -8.43 -0.79
N LEU A 47 -1.55 -9.10 0.03
CA LEU A 47 -2.01 -9.69 1.29
C LEU A 47 -2.36 -8.67 2.37
N LYS A 48 -1.61 -7.56 2.46
CA LYS A 48 -1.69 -6.64 3.62
C LYS A 48 -2.33 -5.29 3.31
N LEU A 49 -2.27 -4.83 2.07
CA LEU A 49 -2.90 -3.59 1.65
C LEU A 49 -4.19 -3.86 0.88
N LEU A 50 -4.10 -4.66 -0.18
CA LEU A 50 -5.21 -4.77 -1.14
C LEU A 50 -6.32 -5.71 -0.67
N SER A 51 -6.02 -6.67 0.20
CA SER A 51 -7.01 -7.54 0.84
C SER A 51 -8.08 -6.80 1.66
N LYS A 52 -7.84 -5.53 2.00
CA LYS A 52 -8.78 -4.67 2.73
C LYS A 52 -9.87 -4.09 1.84
N PHE A 53 -9.66 -4.06 0.53
CA PHE A 53 -10.61 -3.49 -0.42
C PHE A 53 -11.55 -4.58 -0.94
N PRO A 54 -12.82 -4.23 -1.22
CA PRO A 54 -13.74 -5.16 -1.82
C PRO A 54 -13.25 -5.54 -3.23
N SER A 55 -13.64 -6.74 -3.68
CA SER A 55 -13.20 -7.32 -4.96
C SER A 55 -13.67 -6.52 -6.18
N ASP A 56 -14.61 -5.59 -6.01
CA ASP A 56 -15.30 -4.80 -7.04
C ASP A 56 -14.60 -3.46 -7.33
N ILE A 57 -13.26 -3.38 -7.24
CA ILE A 57 -12.54 -2.16 -7.61
C ILE A 57 -12.86 -1.81 -9.08
N PRO A 58 -13.37 -0.60 -9.38
CA PRO A 58 -13.73 -0.23 -10.74
C PRO A 58 -12.55 -0.39 -11.71
N SER A 59 -12.85 -0.93 -12.89
CA SER A 59 -11.84 -1.25 -13.91
C SER A 59 -11.08 -0.02 -14.39
N GLU A 60 -11.71 1.15 -14.29
CA GLU A 60 -11.17 2.46 -14.60
C GLU A 60 -10.01 2.82 -13.66
N ILE A 61 -10.11 2.45 -12.38
CA ILE A 61 -9.03 2.68 -11.40
C ILE A 61 -7.89 1.70 -11.67
N THR A 62 -8.17 0.41 -11.83
CA THR A 62 -7.11 -0.58 -12.08
C THR A 62 -6.36 -0.32 -13.38
N ARG A 63 -7.05 0.15 -14.43
CA ARG A 63 -6.42 0.56 -15.70
C ARG A 63 -5.62 1.86 -15.61
N LYS A 64 -6.03 2.79 -14.75
CA LYS A 64 -5.38 4.10 -14.62
C LYS A 64 -4.08 4.04 -13.82
N PHE A 65 -3.99 3.11 -12.88
CA PHE A 65 -2.82 2.92 -12.02
C PHE A 65 -2.10 1.62 -12.34
N THR A 66 -1.74 1.43 -13.62
CA THR A 66 -0.96 0.28 -14.06
C THR A 66 0.37 0.24 -13.31
N MET A 67 0.49 -0.76 -12.44
CA MET A 67 1.71 -1.06 -11.70
C MET A 67 2.58 -2.00 -12.52
N ASN A 68 3.78 -1.56 -12.89
CA ASN A 68 4.74 -2.45 -13.52
C ASN A 68 5.44 -3.28 -12.45
N SER A 69 5.43 -4.60 -12.61
CA SER A 69 6.14 -5.51 -11.73
C SER A 69 7.50 -5.92 -12.32
N PHE A 70 8.44 -6.25 -11.44
CA PHE A 70 9.80 -6.63 -11.79
C PHE A 70 10.20 -7.85 -10.98
N LYS A 71 10.90 -8.81 -11.59
CA LYS A 71 11.41 -9.98 -10.85
C LYS A 71 12.37 -9.56 -9.73
N MET A 72 12.29 -10.27 -8.61
CA MET A 72 13.25 -10.17 -7.52
C MET A 72 14.60 -10.74 -7.96
N SER A 73 15.68 -10.12 -7.51
CA SER A 73 16.98 -10.80 -7.47
C SER A 73 16.97 -11.80 -6.31
N VAL A 74 17.88 -12.79 -6.38
CA VAL A 74 18.09 -13.74 -5.28
C VAL A 74 18.39 -12.98 -3.98
N ALA A 75 19.26 -11.97 -4.01
CA ALA A 75 19.62 -11.18 -2.83
C ALA A 75 18.41 -10.48 -2.19
N GLU A 76 17.53 -9.89 -2.98
CA GLU A 76 16.31 -9.24 -2.46
C GLU A 76 15.35 -10.26 -1.85
N ALA A 77 15.16 -11.42 -2.47
CA ALA A 77 14.34 -12.50 -1.90
C ALA A 77 14.88 -12.93 -0.53
N TRP A 78 16.21 -13.07 -0.38
CA TRP A 78 16.85 -13.33 0.91
C TRP A 78 16.65 -12.19 1.92
N THR A 79 16.75 -10.93 1.49
CA THR A 79 16.46 -9.76 2.34
C THR A 79 15.02 -9.81 2.86
N PHE A 80 14.03 -10.00 1.99
CA PHE A 80 12.62 -10.10 2.40
C PHE A 80 12.36 -11.29 3.32
N ASN A 81 12.94 -12.46 3.03
CA ASN A 81 12.82 -13.64 3.88
C ASN A 81 13.41 -13.40 5.27
N SER A 82 14.59 -12.79 5.34
CA SER A 82 15.25 -12.47 6.61
C SER A 82 14.40 -11.51 7.44
N ILE A 83 13.87 -10.45 6.82
CA ILE A 83 12.99 -9.51 7.50
C ILE A 83 11.69 -10.18 7.96
N ASN A 84 11.01 -10.89 7.06
CA ASN A 84 9.71 -11.48 7.35
C ASN A 84 9.82 -12.59 8.40
N ALA A 85 10.76 -13.52 8.26
CA ALA A 85 10.91 -14.65 9.18
C ALA A 85 11.50 -14.21 10.54
N VAL A 86 12.53 -13.36 10.55
CA VAL A 86 13.27 -13.04 11.77
C VAL A 86 12.66 -11.84 12.51
N ILE A 87 12.38 -10.75 11.80
CA ILE A 87 11.92 -9.49 12.43
C ILE A 87 10.40 -9.53 12.63
N ARG A 88 9.65 -9.96 11.61
CA ARG A 88 8.18 -9.94 11.61
C ARG A 88 7.55 -11.27 12.00
N LYS A 89 8.34 -12.33 12.18
CA LYS A 89 7.86 -13.67 12.58
C LYS A 89 6.70 -14.17 11.69
N PHE A 90 6.87 -14.01 10.38
CA PHE A 90 5.90 -14.33 9.32
C PHE A 90 4.60 -13.49 9.33
N ASP A 91 4.57 -12.36 10.05
CA ASP A 91 3.42 -11.46 10.03
C ASP A 91 3.23 -10.77 8.66
N LEU A 92 4.16 -10.82 7.71
CA LEU A 92 3.94 -10.26 6.35
C LEU A 92 3.53 -11.31 5.32
N GLY A 93 3.30 -12.56 5.75
CA GLY A 93 2.94 -13.70 4.91
C GLY A 93 3.73 -14.94 5.32
N CYS A 94 3.17 -16.14 5.09
CA CYS A 94 3.79 -17.40 5.50
C CYS A 94 4.66 -18.05 4.41
N GLN A 95 4.67 -17.48 3.21
CA GLN A 95 5.44 -17.99 2.08
C GLN A 95 6.83 -17.35 2.04
N LEU A 96 7.84 -18.14 1.65
CA LEU A 96 9.19 -17.64 1.40
C LEU A 96 9.25 -17.05 -0.01
N PHE A 97 9.95 -15.93 -0.13
CA PHE A 97 10.27 -15.29 -1.40
C PHE A 97 11.37 -16.03 -2.14
N THR A 98 11.28 -15.97 -3.46
CA THR A 98 12.18 -16.54 -4.46
C THR A 98 12.48 -15.48 -5.53
N ALA A 99 13.39 -15.78 -6.47
CA ALA A 99 13.66 -14.88 -7.60
C ALA A 99 12.49 -14.82 -8.62
N ASP A 100 11.55 -15.76 -8.55
CA ASP A 100 10.34 -15.75 -9.41
C ASP A 100 9.27 -14.79 -8.89
N ASP A 101 9.39 -14.36 -7.64
CA ASP A 101 8.52 -13.36 -7.04
C ASP A 101 8.78 -11.95 -7.59
N GLU A 102 7.81 -11.08 -7.40
CA GLU A 102 7.76 -9.78 -8.04
C GLU A 102 7.79 -8.62 -7.05
N LEU A 103 8.42 -7.55 -7.50
CA LEU A 103 8.50 -6.25 -6.87
C LEU A 103 7.73 -5.23 -7.68
N VAL A 104 7.18 -4.25 -6.98
CA VAL A 104 6.51 -3.10 -7.58
C VAL A 104 7.04 -1.82 -6.95
N LYS A 105 7.09 -0.74 -7.72
CA LYS A 105 7.52 0.56 -7.20
C LYS A 105 6.59 1.02 -6.08
N LEU A 106 7.19 1.48 -4.98
CA LEU A 106 6.46 1.99 -3.82
C LEU A 106 5.51 3.13 -4.20
N ASN A 107 5.98 4.05 -5.04
CA ASN A 107 5.18 5.20 -5.44
C ASN A 107 3.89 4.77 -6.17
N ASP A 108 3.98 3.79 -7.06
CA ASP A 108 2.83 3.27 -7.81
C ASP A 108 1.83 2.59 -6.86
N VAL A 109 2.32 1.84 -5.87
CA VAL A 109 1.50 1.23 -4.82
C VAL A 109 0.80 2.29 -3.98
N GLN A 110 1.51 3.32 -3.53
CA GLN A 110 0.93 4.41 -2.73
C GLN A 110 -0.14 5.16 -3.54
N MET A 111 0.16 5.49 -4.79
CA MET A 111 -0.78 6.13 -5.70
C MET A 111 -2.05 5.30 -5.88
N PHE A 112 -1.92 4.01 -6.20
CA PHE A 112 -3.07 3.12 -6.32
C PHE A 112 -3.87 3.03 -5.02
N TYR A 113 -3.19 2.72 -3.92
CA TYR A 113 -3.81 2.53 -2.62
C TYR A 113 -4.64 3.73 -2.17
N TRP A 114 -4.07 4.93 -2.22
CA TRP A 114 -4.74 6.13 -1.74
C TRP A 114 -5.90 6.55 -2.64
N ASN A 115 -5.81 6.32 -3.95
CA ASN A 115 -6.93 6.57 -4.85
C ASN A 115 -8.09 5.58 -4.62
N VAL A 116 -7.80 4.29 -4.42
CA VAL A 116 -8.83 3.30 -4.08
C VAL A 116 -9.46 3.63 -2.73
N LYS A 117 -8.66 3.99 -1.72
CA LYS A 117 -9.16 4.41 -0.40
C LYS A 117 -10.06 5.64 -0.51
N LEU A 118 -9.67 6.64 -1.29
CA LEU A 118 -10.48 7.84 -1.51
C LEU A 118 -11.80 7.51 -2.21
N LEU A 119 -11.79 6.64 -3.21
CA LEU A 119 -13.03 6.17 -3.85
C LEU A 119 -13.96 5.52 -2.82
N ASN A 120 -13.44 4.59 -2.01
CA ASN A 120 -14.23 3.87 -1.02
C ASN A 120 -14.80 4.82 0.05
N LEU A 121 -14.00 5.78 0.55
CA LEU A 121 -14.47 6.77 1.51
C LEU A 121 -15.58 7.66 0.93
N ASN A 122 -15.47 8.08 -0.34
CA ASN A 122 -16.54 8.83 -1.00
C ASN A 122 -17.83 8.01 -1.14
N ARG A 123 -17.72 6.71 -1.45
CA ARG A 123 -18.88 5.80 -1.48
C ARG A 123 -19.54 5.71 -0.12
N VAL A 124 -18.76 5.46 0.94
CA VAL A 124 -19.27 5.40 2.33
C VAL A 124 -19.91 6.72 2.75
N ASN A 125 -19.30 7.87 2.41
CA ASN A 125 -19.87 9.17 2.71
C ASN A 125 -21.26 9.37 2.06
N ARG A 126 -21.45 8.93 0.81
CA ARG A 126 -22.76 8.97 0.14
C ARG A 126 -23.80 8.09 0.82
N GLU A 127 -23.41 6.91 1.31
CA GLU A 127 -24.32 6.05 2.07
C GLU A 127 -24.75 6.70 3.39
N TYR A 128 -23.85 7.40 4.09
CA TYR A 128 -24.23 8.17 5.29
C TYR A 128 -25.14 9.35 4.96
N GLU A 129 -24.91 10.06 3.84
CA GLU A 129 -25.82 11.13 3.37
C GLU A 129 -27.23 10.58 3.13
N LYS A 130 -27.34 9.43 2.47
CA LYS A 130 -28.61 8.74 2.27
C LYS A 130 -29.26 8.33 3.59
N ALA A 131 -28.50 7.72 4.50
CA ALA A 131 -29.01 7.28 5.79
C ALA A 131 -29.51 8.45 6.66
N ILE A 132 -28.85 9.60 6.59
CA ILE A 132 -29.28 10.84 7.27
C ILE A 132 -30.63 11.33 6.72
N LEU A 133 -30.79 11.31 5.40
CA LEU A 133 -32.05 11.71 4.75
C LEU A 133 -33.21 10.75 5.07
N GLU A 134 -32.93 9.45 5.20
CA GLU A 134 -33.92 8.41 5.47
C GLU A 134 -34.23 8.23 6.97
N ALA A 135 -33.42 8.79 7.88
CA ALA A 135 -33.57 8.60 9.32
C ALA A 135 -34.82 9.28 9.92
N GLU A 136 -35.55 10.10 9.15
CA GLU A 136 -36.80 10.83 9.47
C GLU A 136 -36.94 11.29 10.93
N THR A 137 -37.35 10.37 11.83
CA THR A 137 -37.67 10.62 13.25
C THR A 137 -36.76 9.89 14.25
N ASN A 138 -35.82 9.05 13.78
CA ASN A 138 -34.89 8.35 14.64
C ASN A 138 -33.67 9.24 14.97
N ILE A 139 -33.82 10.05 16.02
CA ILE A 139 -32.80 11.02 16.47
C ILE A 139 -31.46 10.35 16.78
N GLN A 140 -31.47 9.15 17.38
CA GLN A 140 -30.23 8.45 17.73
C GLN A 140 -29.49 7.99 16.47
N LEU A 141 -30.22 7.45 15.49
CA LEU A 141 -29.66 7.05 14.20
C LEU A 141 -29.11 8.27 13.44
N LEU A 142 -29.85 9.38 13.44
CA LEU A 142 -29.44 10.63 12.81
C LEU A 142 -28.13 11.15 13.42
N ALA A 143 -28.06 11.29 14.75
CA ALA A 143 -26.87 11.76 15.44
C ALA A 143 -25.66 10.85 15.18
N THR A 144 -25.87 9.53 15.19
CA THR A 144 -24.80 8.55 14.91
C THR A 144 -24.32 8.66 13.46
N ALA A 145 -25.24 8.74 12.49
CA ALA A 145 -24.89 8.85 11.08
C ALA A 145 -24.16 10.17 10.76
N MET A 146 -24.58 11.28 11.38
CA MET A 146 -23.88 12.57 11.26
C MET A 146 -22.46 12.51 11.83
N GLN A 147 -22.27 11.95 13.02
CA GLN A 147 -20.94 11.80 13.63
C GLN A 147 -20.02 10.91 12.79
N LEU A 148 -20.53 9.79 12.26
CA LEU A 148 -19.77 8.91 11.38
C LEU A 148 -19.41 9.61 10.06
N LYS A 149 -20.34 10.36 9.48
CA LYS A 149 -20.09 11.16 8.27
C LYS A 149 -18.96 12.16 8.49
N GLU A 150 -19.00 12.95 9.58
CA GLU A 150 -17.93 13.91 9.89
C GLU A 150 -16.56 13.24 10.02
N GLN A 151 -16.50 12.03 10.60
CA GLN A 151 -15.25 11.28 10.67
C GLN A 151 -14.76 10.88 9.28
N VAL A 152 -15.65 10.37 8.42
CA VAL A 152 -15.29 10.00 7.04
C VAL A 152 -14.84 11.22 6.24
N GLU A 153 -15.47 12.38 6.41
CA GLU A 153 -15.04 13.63 5.77
C GLU A 153 -13.63 14.03 6.19
N ARG A 154 -13.29 13.92 7.49
CA ARG A 154 -11.92 14.14 7.98
C ARG A 154 -10.92 13.19 7.32
N ASP A 155 -11.28 11.90 7.22
CA ASP A 155 -10.44 10.89 6.58
C ASP A 155 -10.24 11.17 5.08
N ILE A 156 -11.30 11.63 4.38
CA ILE A 156 -11.22 12.06 2.98
C ILE A 156 -10.20 13.20 2.81
N GLN A 157 -10.23 14.21 3.70
CA GLN A 157 -9.29 15.32 3.63
C GLN A 157 -7.85 14.86 3.90
N ALA A 158 -7.65 13.96 4.87
CA ALA A 158 -6.32 13.39 5.14
C ALA A 158 -5.76 12.62 3.93
N VAL A 159 -6.59 11.82 3.26
CA VAL A 159 -6.20 11.10 2.04
C VAL A 159 -5.88 12.07 0.89
N ARG A 160 -6.65 13.13 0.71
CA ARG A 160 -6.37 14.16 -0.30
C ARG A 160 -5.04 14.89 -0.03
N ALA A 161 -4.74 15.20 1.22
CA ALA A 161 -3.47 15.80 1.60
C ALA A 161 -2.28 14.87 1.26
N GLU A 162 -2.42 13.57 1.54
CA GLU A 162 -1.39 12.58 1.23
C GLU A 162 -1.20 12.38 -0.28
N LEU A 163 -2.28 12.35 -1.06
CA LEU A 163 -2.22 12.34 -2.52
C LEU A 163 -1.53 13.61 -3.06
N GLY A 164 -1.83 14.78 -2.51
CA GLY A 164 -1.14 16.02 -2.82
C GLY A 164 0.37 15.94 -2.54
N ARG A 165 0.76 15.35 -1.41
CA ARG A 165 2.17 15.12 -1.04
C ARG A 165 2.90 14.20 -2.03
N LEU A 166 2.20 13.22 -2.60
CA LEU A 166 2.72 12.29 -3.61
C LEU A 166 2.77 12.90 -5.03
N GLY A 167 2.34 14.16 -5.21
CA GLY A 167 2.30 14.82 -6.52
C GLY A 167 1.07 14.44 -7.36
N ALA A 168 0.04 13.86 -6.74
CA ALA A 168 -1.18 13.43 -7.40
C ALA A 168 -2.24 14.54 -7.39
N ASN A 169 -2.23 15.43 -8.39
CA ASN A 169 -3.40 16.26 -8.69
C ASN A 169 -4.39 15.47 -9.56
N LEU A 170 -5.09 14.52 -8.94
CA LEU A 170 -6.15 13.76 -9.59
C LEU A 170 -7.51 14.31 -9.16
N ASP A 171 -8.14 15.06 -10.06
CA ASP A 171 -9.51 15.53 -9.91
C ASP A 171 -10.48 14.34 -10.08
N LEU A 172 -10.74 13.63 -8.99
CA LEU A 172 -11.67 12.49 -8.95
C LEU A 172 -13.14 12.91 -9.10
N ALA A 173 -13.46 14.20 -9.18
CA ALA A 173 -14.82 14.69 -9.43
C ALA A 173 -15.31 14.40 -10.87
N LYS A 174 -14.46 13.82 -11.73
CA LYS A 174 -14.76 13.48 -13.13
C LYS A 174 -14.82 11.98 -13.40
N ILE A 175 -14.82 11.13 -12.37
CA ILE A 175 -15.01 9.68 -12.48
C ILE A 175 -16.36 9.30 -11.86
#